data_AF-A0A4Y2SVE3-F1
#
_entry.id   AF-A0A4Y2SVE3-F1
#
_cell.length_a   1.000
_cell.length_b   1.000
_cell.length_c   1.000
_cell.angle_alpha   90.00
_cell.angle_beta   90.00
_cell.angle_gamma   90.00
#
_symmetry.space_group_name_H-M   'P 1'
#
loop_
_entity.id
_entity.type
_entity.pdbx_description
1 polymer ?
#
loop_
_entity_poly.entity_id
_entity_poly.type
_entity_poly.pdbx_seq_one_letter_code
_entity_poly.pdbx_strand_id
1 'polypeptide(L)'
;MFLHPEKAAIVTMTVTLLHNFLRASESSNSSYCPPGTFDDDVNGEYVPGLWRKQGNGSLLSLQNVPRRAKDQTKAVRETFTEYFNGIGSVPWQHKHL
;
A
#
# COMPACT_ATOMS: atom_id res chain seq x y z
N MET A 1 18.21 -2.10 -16.63
CA MET A 1 19.03 -3.25 -16.16
C MET A 1 18.18 -4.03 -15.17
N PHE A 2 17.71 -5.22 -15.55
CA PHE A 2 16.88 -6.07 -14.67
C PHE A 2 17.78 -7.11 -13.99
N LEU A 3 17.57 -7.32 -12.68
CA LEU A 3 18.24 -8.39 -11.96
C LEU A 3 17.60 -9.74 -12.33
N HIS A 4 18.42 -10.79 -12.37
CA HIS A 4 17.89 -12.16 -12.43
C HIS A 4 16.99 -12.41 -11.21
N PRO A 5 15.85 -13.11 -11.35
CA PRO A 5 14.89 -13.29 -10.25
C PRO A 5 15.50 -13.80 -8.95
N GLU A 6 16.44 -14.74 -9.03
CA GLU A 6 17.15 -15.26 -7.85
C GLU A 6 17.98 -14.19 -7.14
N LYS A 7 18.69 -13.34 -7.90
CA LYS A 7 19.46 -12.24 -7.32
C LYS A 7 18.54 -11.17 -6.73
N ALA A 8 17.44 -10.87 -7.41
CA ALA A 8 16.43 -9.96 -6.89
C ALA A 8 15.86 -10.48 -5.56
N ALA A 9 15.54 -11.78 -5.47
CA ALA A 9 15.03 -12.39 -4.25
C ALA A 9 16.03 -12.28 -3.08
N ILE A 10 17.31 -12.58 -3.32
CA ILE A 10 18.36 -12.46 -2.30
C ILE A 10 18.50 -11.02 -1.82
N VAL A 11 18.57 -10.05 -2.75
CA VAL A 11 18.69 -8.64 -2.40
C VAL A 11 17.47 -8.18 -1.61
N THR A 12 16.26 -8.47 -2.07
CA THR A 12 15.03 -8.12 -1.35
C THR A 12 15.02 -8.69 0.06
N MET A 13 15.30 -9.99 0.21
CA MET A 13 15.36 -10.63 1.53
C MET A 13 16.40 -9.97 2.44
N THR A 14 17.60 -9.69 1.91
CA THR A 14 18.69 -9.06 2.67
C THR A 14 18.28 -7.67 3.18
N VAL A 15 17.69 -6.85 2.31
CA VAL A 15 17.28 -5.48 2.65
C VAL A 15 16.12 -5.50 3.64
N THR A 16 15.18 -6.44 3.50
CA THR A 16 14.07 -6.62 4.45
C THR A 16 14.60 -7.04 5.83
N LEU A 17 15.53 -7.99 5.90
CA LEU A 17 16.13 -8.42 7.17
C LEU A 17 16.88 -7.27 7.85
N LEU A 18 17.66 -6.51 7.08
CA LEU A 18 18.37 -5.33 7.59
C LEU A 18 17.40 -4.27 8.11
N HIS A 19 16.34 -3.96 7.36
CA HIS A 19 15.30 -3.02 7.78
C HIS A 19 14.66 -3.44 9.11
N ASN A 20 14.31 -4.72 9.24
CA ASN A 20 13.72 -5.26 10.47
C ASN A 20 14.69 -5.15 11.66
N PHE A 21 15.97 -5.50 11.45
CA PHE A 21 17.00 -5.37 12.47
C PHE A 21 17.16 -3.92 12.95
N LEU A 22 17.30 -2.97 12.02
CA LEU A 22 17.47 -1.55 12.33
C LEU A 22 16.26 -0.96 13.05
N ARG A 23 15.06 -1.48 12.78
CA ARG A 23 13.84 -1.07 13.47
C ARG A 23 13.69 -1.69 14.86
N ALA A 24 14.14 -2.92 15.07
CA ALA A 24 13.98 -3.59 16.36
C ALA A 24 15.05 -3.19 17.38
N SER A 25 16.23 -2.80 16.91
CA SER A 25 17.38 -2.49 17.77
C SER A 25 17.22 -1.13 18.46
N GLU A 26 17.33 -1.11 19.79
CA GLU A 26 17.29 0.13 20.59
C GLU A 26 18.37 1.14 20.18
N SER A 27 19.56 0.66 19.82
CA SER A 27 20.70 1.50 19.45
C SER A 27 20.58 2.14 18.07
N SER A 28 19.72 1.61 17.19
CA SER A 28 19.62 2.09 15.80
C SER A 28 18.24 2.63 15.43
N ASN A 29 17.16 2.18 16.10
CA ASN A 29 15.78 2.56 15.81
C ASN A 29 15.60 4.09 15.77
N SER A 30 16.07 4.81 16.79
CA SER A 30 15.87 6.27 16.90
C SER A 30 16.53 7.05 15.77
N SER A 31 17.62 6.51 15.19
CA SER A 31 18.33 7.11 14.06
C SER A 31 17.77 6.67 12.70
N TYR A 32 17.34 5.41 12.57
CA TYR A 32 16.87 4.82 11.32
C TYR A 32 15.41 5.12 11.02
N CYS A 33 14.56 5.11 12.06
CA CYS A 33 13.14 5.44 12.01
C CYS A 33 12.77 6.38 13.18
N PRO A 34 13.22 7.65 13.15
CA PRO A 34 12.86 8.64 14.18
C PRO A 34 11.34 8.76 14.39
N PRO A 35 10.88 9.22 15.56
CA PRO A 35 9.46 9.47 15.82
C PRO A 35 8.81 10.32 14.72
N GLY A 36 7.64 9.88 14.26
CA GLY A 36 6.92 10.49 13.14
C GLY A 36 7.39 10.03 11.75
N THR A 37 8.32 9.07 11.63
CA THR A 37 8.65 8.46 10.32
C THR A 37 7.44 7.74 9.71
N PHE A 38 6.66 7.06 10.54
CA PHE A 38 5.46 6.32 10.13
C PHE A 38 4.22 6.90 10.80
N ASP A 39 3.06 6.37 10.41
CA ASP A 39 1.84 6.57 11.17
C ASP A 39 1.95 5.87 12.52
N ASP A 40 1.38 6.50 13.54
CA ASP A 40 1.44 6.03 14.92
C ASP A 40 0.06 6.14 15.58
N ASP A 41 -0.09 5.44 16.71
CA ASP A 41 -1.25 5.52 17.58
C ASP A 41 -0.76 5.89 18.97
N VAL A 42 -1.17 7.07 19.45
CA VAL A 42 -0.81 7.56 20.77
C VAL A 42 -2.09 7.66 21.60
N ASN A 43 -2.29 6.69 22.48
CA ASN A 43 -3.45 6.59 23.39
C ASN A 43 -4.81 6.45 22.68
N GLY A 44 -4.86 5.72 21.56
CA GLY A 44 -6.08 5.52 20.77
C GLY A 44 -6.32 6.63 19.74
N GLU A 45 -5.44 7.63 19.68
CA GLU A 45 -5.51 8.72 18.72
C GLU A 45 -4.51 8.48 17.58
N TYR A 46 -5.03 8.55 16.37
CA TYR A 46 -4.24 8.42 15.15
C TYR A 46 -3.31 9.63 14.98
N VAL A 47 -2.01 9.36 14.89
CA VAL A 47 -0.97 10.36 14.63
C VAL A 47 -0.39 10.14 13.23
N PRO A 48 -0.61 11.06 12.28
CA PRO A 48 -0.08 10.92 10.93
C PRO A 48 1.43 11.14 10.87
N GLY A 49 2.12 10.26 10.15
CA GLY A 49 3.56 10.36 9.89
C GLY A 49 3.93 11.64 9.12
N LEU A 50 5.11 12.18 9.46
CA LEU A 50 5.68 13.41 8.93
C LEU A 50 6.03 13.34 7.45
N TRP A 51 6.14 12.14 6.87
CA TRP A 51 6.38 11.95 5.44
C TRP A 51 5.31 12.64 4.57
N ARG A 52 4.07 12.81 5.07
CA ARG A 52 3.03 13.58 4.38
C ARG A 52 3.30 15.08 4.32
N LYS A 53 4.10 15.61 5.27
CA LYS A 53 4.50 17.02 5.30
C LYS A 53 5.68 17.32 4.38
N GLN A 54 6.38 16.30 3.89
CA GLN A 54 7.49 16.46 2.94
C GLN A 54 7.02 16.76 1.50
N GLY A 55 5.71 16.98 1.29
CA GLY A 55 5.10 17.19 -0.02
C GLY A 55 4.95 15.89 -0.80
N ASN A 56 4.55 15.97 -2.07
CA ASN A 56 4.29 14.79 -2.89
C ASN A 56 5.57 14.00 -3.25
N GLY A 57 6.77 14.48 -2.93
CA GLY A 57 8.03 13.84 -3.32
C GLY A 57 8.02 13.42 -4.80
N SER A 58 8.27 12.14 -5.07
CA SER A 58 8.17 11.51 -6.39
C SER A 58 6.78 10.91 -6.70
N LEU A 59 5.84 10.97 -5.76
CA LEU A 59 4.45 10.53 -5.94
C LEU A 59 3.67 11.61 -6.69
N LEU A 60 4.11 11.87 -7.92
CA LEU A 60 3.40 12.72 -8.86
C LEU A 60 2.07 12.04 -9.20
N SER A 61 1.01 12.84 -9.29
CA SER A 61 -0.27 12.36 -9.81
C SER A 61 -0.01 11.68 -11.15
N LEU A 62 -0.45 10.43 -11.27
CA LEU A 62 -0.38 9.73 -12.54
C LEU A 62 -1.13 10.55 -13.59
N GLN A 63 -0.49 10.75 -14.74
CA GLN A 63 -1.17 11.38 -15.86
C GLN A 63 -2.42 10.55 -16.18
N ASN A 64 -3.58 11.19 -16.22
CA ASN A 64 -4.79 10.53 -16.67
C ASN A 64 -4.65 10.25 -18.18
N VAL A 65 -4.38 9.00 -18.52
CA VAL A 65 -4.34 8.53 -19.91
C VAL A 65 -5.70 7.91 -20.21
N PRO A 66 -6.55 8.56 -21.05
CA PRO A 66 -7.83 8.00 -21.41
C PRO A 66 -7.60 6.69 -22.18
N ARG A 67 -8.02 5.57 -21.57
CA ARG A 67 -7.90 4.25 -22.18
C ARG A 67 -9.29 3.63 -22.28
N ARG A 68 -9.66 3.17 -23.47
CA ARG A 68 -10.82 2.29 -23.63
C ARG A 68 -10.43 0.90 -23.18
N ALA A 69 -11.06 0.42 -22.10
CA ALA A 69 -10.95 -0.98 -21.70
C ALA A 69 -11.50 -1.89 -22.82
N LYS A 70 -10.90 -3.07 -22.98
CA LYS A 70 -11.44 -4.09 -23.90
C LYS A 70 -12.83 -4.51 -23.44
N ASP A 71 -13.69 -4.91 -24.36
CA ASP A 71 -15.06 -5.30 -24.02
C ASP A 71 -15.11 -6.50 -23.06
N GLN A 72 -14.16 -7.44 -23.18
CA GLN A 72 -14.01 -8.53 -22.21
C GLN A 72 -13.79 -8.03 -20.78
N THR A 73 -12.96 -6.98 -20.59
CA THR A 73 -12.72 -6.40 -19.26
C THR A 73 -13.98 -5.75 -18.71
N LYS A 74 -14.79 -5.12 -19.56
CA LYS A 74 -16.09 -4.55 -19.16
C LYS A 74 -17.05 -5.66 -18.74
N ALA A 75 -17.14 -6.73 -19.53
CA ALA A 75 -18.00 -7.87 -19.24
C ALA A 75 -17.63 -8.52 -17.89
N VAL A 76 -16.34 -8.77 -17.62
CA VAL A 76 -15.89 -9.29 -16.32
C VAL A 76 -16.29 -8.36 -15.17
N ARG A 77 -16.11 -7.05 -15.33
CA ARG A 77 -16.51 -6.06 -14.32
C ARG A 77 -18.02 -6.10 -14.07
N GLU A 78 -18.81 -6.21 -15.13
CA GLU A 78 -20.28 -6.29 -15.06
C GLU A 78 -20.73 -7.57 -14.37
N THR A 79 -20.17 -8.73 -14.73
CA THR A 79 -20.43 -10.01 -14.06
C THR A 79 -20.15 -9.94 -12.56
N PHE A 80 -19.03 -9.35 -12.14
CA PHE A 80 -18.75 -9.17 -10.71
C PHE A 80 -19.72 -8.19 -10.05
N THR A 81 -20.08 -7.12 -10.74
CA THR A 81 -21.04 -6.13 -10.23
C THR A 81 -22.39 -6.77 -9.97
N GLU A 82 -22.88 -7.58 -10.91
CA GLU A 82 -24.13 -8.34 -10.77
C GLU A 82 -24.06 -9.36 -9.64
N TYR A 83 -22.95 -10.11 -9.54
CA TYR A 83 -22.79 -11.10 -8.48
C TYR A 83 -22.77 -10.45 -7.09
N PHE A 84 -21.90 -9.47 -6.86
CA PHE A 84 -21.73 -8.86 -5.54
C PHE A 84 -22.90 -7.99 -5.11
N ASN A 85 -23.70 -7.46 -6.04
CA ASN A 85 -24.92 -6.70 -5.70
C ASN A 85 -26.20 -7.55 -5.79
N GLY A 86 -26.09 -8.80 -6.22
CA GLY A 86 -27.20 -9.75 -6.33
C GLY A 86 -27.04 -10.92 -5.36
N ILE A 87 -26.83 -12.12 -5.91
CA ILE A 87 -26.80 -13.39 -5.16
C ILE A 87 -25.64 -13.44 -4.14
N GLY A 88 -24.53 -12.77 -4.44
CA GLY A 88 -23.37 -12.68 -3.56
C GLY A 88 -23.43 -11.53 -2.55
N SER A 89 -24.56 -10.81 -2.46
CA SER A 89 -24.69 -9.69 -1.51
C SER A 89 -24.72 -10.20 -0.06
N VAL A 90 -24.06 -9.45 0.83
CA VAL A 90 -23.96 -9.78 2.25
C VAL A 90 -24.80 -8.82 3.11
N PRO A 91 -25.35 -9.26 4.26
CA PRO A 91 -26.31 -8.45 5.04
C PRO A 91 -25.82 -7.08 5.49
N TRP A 92 -24.50 -6.91 5.64
CA TRP A 92 -23.90 -5.66 6.10
C TRP A 92 -23.48 -4.71 4.96
N GLN A 93 -23.58 -5.13 3.70
CA GLN A 93 -23.08 -4.38 2.53
C GLN A 93 -23.74 -3.01 2.35
N HIS A 94 -25.00 -2.87 2.79
CA HIS A 94 -25.78 -1.63 2.66
C HIS A 94 -26.02 -0.94 4.01
N LYS A 95 -25.33 -1.35 5.07
CA LYS A 95 -25.57 -0.84 6.43
C LYS A 95 -25.13 0.62 6.65
N HIS A 96 -24.27 1.13 5.77
CA HIS A 96 -23.66 2.47 5.86
C HIS A 96 -23.76 3.27 4.55
N LEU A 97 -24.62 2.83 3.63
CA LEU A 97 -25.04 3.65 2.48
C LEU A 97 -26.17 4.58 2.93
#